data_AF-A0A195BW38-F1
#
_entry.id   AF-A0A195BW38-F1
#
_cell.length_a   1.000
_cell.length_b   1.000
_cell.length_c   1.000
_cell.angle_alpha   90.00
_cell.angle_beta   90.00
_cell.angle_gamma   90.00
#
_symmetry.space_group_name_H-M   'P 1'
#
loop_
_entity.id
_entity.type
_entity.pdbx_description
1 polymer ?
#
loop_
_entity_poly.entity_id
_entity_poly.type
_entity_poly.pdbx_seq_one_letter_code
_entity_poly.pdbx_strand_id
1 'polypeptide(L)'
;MFSSRARLTKRTGKNPTGRYDFLKLLVTEYTTTSSKDAQEQVLANLANFAYDPVNYGYMRQLKVIDIFLNALSQSNPKLVRFGIGGLCNLCLDGINKLYILRNQGVELISSLLSSEDEDVLLGVITTLMFLITPESVNEITSPRIIKRITTKIRSFADTTMNNLREGDQVSVLKIITNDDILKFAELTGDHNPIHTESARNIAHGALLNGLVSGLIGTKLPGAGTIVIEQNITFPKPCYAGDTVEVIVKITSIKMYLILVMMALCISYSYAENNSTVTNIKSSTNTKQPTGCVCAIFLSGQFKKGSKEQPKGYPALIHEYPDSIPCTTIGNKLCVNKCLEIIVKHLPNSQAVLCASIDRDCHKERAYLFFKNCKDEWINTNLSAGREYCCKDGMPYKC
;
A
#
# COMPACT_ATOMS: atom_id res chain seq x y z
N MET A 1 0.29 1.11 12.98
CA MET A 1 0.99 -0.19 12.94
C MET A 1 2.50 -0.03 12.77
N PHE A 2 2.99 1.06 12.16
CA PHE A 2 4.43 1.38 12.03
C PHE A 2 5.12 1.72 13.35
N SER A 3 6.41 1.38 13.45
CA SER A 3 7.25 1.61 14.62
C SER A 3 7.96 2.97 14.53
N SER A 4 8.00 3.72 15.63
CA SER A 4 8.90 4.87 15.73
C SER A 4 10.27 4.42 16.23
N ARG A 5 11.35 5.16 15.86
CA ARG A 5 12.70 4.91 16.41
C ARG A 5 12.69 4.90 17.94
N ALA A 6 11.99 5.84 18.58
CA ALA A 6 11.84 5.88 20.03
C ALA A 6 11.21 4.61 20.62
N ARG A 7 10.19 4.03 19.94
CA ARG A 7 9.55 2.78 20.35
C ARG A 7 10.47 1.56 20.16
N LEU A 8 11.30 1.57 19.11
CA LEU A 8 12.30 0.53 18.87
C LEU A 8 13.40 0.57 19.93
N THR A 9 13.95 1.75 20.22
CA THR A 9 14.98 1.95 21.25
C THR A 9 14.49 1.51 22.63
N LYS A 10 13.22 1.79 22.97
CA LYS A 10 12.60 1.35 24.23
C LYS A 10 12.42 -0.18 24.33
N ARG A 11 12.33 -0.88 23.20
CA ARG A 11 12.14 -2.35 23.13
C ARG A 11 13.44 -3.13 23.02
N THR A 12 14.50 -2.54 22.50
CA THR A 12 15.85 -3.12 22.56
C THR A 12 16.32 -3.17 24.01
N GLY A 13 16.48 -4.37 24.56
CA GLY A 13 16.93 -4.61 25.94
C GLY A 13 18.41 -4.22 26.17
N LYS A 14 18.93 -4.57 27.36
CA LYS A 14 20.28 -4.16 27.83
C LYS A 14 21.48 -4.67 27.01
N ASN A 15 21.30 -5.68 26.14
CA ASN A 15 22.31 -6.13 25.17
C ASN A 15 21.77 -5.96 23.74
N PRO A 16 21.97 -4.82 23.08
CA PRO A 16 21.27 -4.54 21.84
C PRO A 16 22.21 -4.79 20.66
N THR A 17 22.10 -5.95 20.01
CA THR A 17 22.44 -6.00 18.59
C THR A 17 21.54 -4.94 17.91
N GLY A 18 22.15 -3.90 17.33
CA GLY A 18 21.41 -2.80 16.72
C GLY A 18 20.46 -3.31 15.64
N ARG A 19 19.39 -2.55 15.31
CA ARG A 19 18.43 -2.96 14.26
C ARG A 19 19.15 -3.26 12.94
N TYR A 20 20.13 -2.44 12.58
CA TYR A 20 20.98 -2.66 11.42
C TYR A 20 21.77 -3.96 11.53
N ASP A 21 22.48 -4.18 12.63
CA ASP A 21 23.31 -5.39 12.83
C ASP A 21 22.46 -6.66 12.84
N PHE A 22 21.25 -6.62 13.39
CA PHE A 22 20.32 -7.73 13.36
C PHE A 22 19.87 -8.06 11.93
N LEU A 23 19.49 -7.04 11.14
CA LEU A 23 19.16 -7.24 9.73
C LEU A 23 20.38 -7.74 8.94
N LYS A 24 21.58 -7.28 9.27
CA LYS A 24 22.83 -7.74 8.66
C LYS A 24 23.11 -9.20 8.96
N LEU A 25 22.85 -9.66 10.18
CA LEU A 25 22.95 -11.08 10.56
C LEU A 25 21.98 -11.93 9.74
N LEU A 26 20.73 -11.48 9.57
CA LEU A 26 19.75 -12.15 8.70
C LEU A 26 20.25 -12.24 7.26
N VAL A 27 20.75 -11.14 6.69
CA VAL A 27 21.29 -11.14 5.33
C VAL A 27 22.50 -12.08 5.20
N THR A 28 23.36 -12.12 6.21
CA THR A 28 24.51 -13.02 6.24
C THR A 28 24.04 -14.48 6.28
N GLU A 29 23.14 -14.83 7.19
CA GLU A 29 22.57 -16.18 7.29
C GLU A 29 21.94 -16.61 5.95
N TYR A 30 21.13 -15.76 5.32
CA TYR A 30 20.51 -16.07 4.03
C TYR A 30 21.53 -16.45 2.95
N THR A 31 22.67 -15.74 2.94
CA THR A 31 23.70 -15.84 1.89
C THR A 31 24.73 -16.93 2.15
N THR A 32 24.96 -17.33 3.40
CA THR A 32 25.99 -18.30 3.77
C THR A 32 25.44 -19.67 4.13
N THR A 33 24.17 -19.76 4.54
CA THR A 33 23.58 -21.02 4.98
C THR A 33 23.36 -21.99 3.82
N SER A 34 23.61 -23.28 4.07
CA SER A 34 23.26 -24.36 3.14
C SER A 34 21.86 -24.93 3.39
N SER A 35 21.21 -24.52 4.49
CA SER A 35 19.88 -24.98 4.87
C SER A 35 18.77 -24.21 4.15
N LYS A 36 17.99 -24.90 3.33
CA LYS A 36 16.84 -24.30 2.61
C LYS A 36 15.77 -23.78 3.57
N ASP A 37 15.51 -24.49 4.66
CA ASP A 37 14.54 -24.06 5.67
C ASP A 37 15.00 -22.77 6.38
N ALA A 38 16.30 -22.65 6.65
CA ALA A 38 16.86 -21.42 7.20
C ALA A 38 16.72 -20.25 6.21
N GLN A 39 16.99 -20.48 4.92
CA GLN A 39 16.79 -19.46 3.87
C GLN A 39 15.33 -19.00 3.80
N GLU A 40 14.36 -19.93 3.86
CA GLU A 40 12.94 -19.61 3.87
C GLU A 40 12.56 -18.74 5.07
N GLN A 41 12.95 -19.15 6.28
CA GLN A 41 12.64 -18.43 7.52
C GLN A 41 13.27 -17.04 7.53
N VAL A 42 14.51 -16.93 7.09
CA VAL A 42 15.22 -15.65 7.04
C VAL A 42 14.60 -14.71 6.02
N LEU A 43 14.25 -15.20 4.83
CA LEU A 43 13.61 -14.39 3.80
C LEU A 43 12.22 -13.91 4.24
N ALA A 44 11.44 -14.77 4.89
CA ALA A 44 10.16 -14.41 5.49
C ALA A 44 10.32 -13.31 6.55
N ASN A 45 11.33 -13.42 7.41
CA ASN A 45 11.65 -12.40 8.41
C ASN A 45 12.00 -11.06 7.74
N LEU A 46 12.86 -11.08 6.72
CA LEU A 46 13.20 -9.87 5.96
C LEU A 46 11.95 -9.23 5.31
N ALA A 47 11.05 -10.04 4.74
CA ALA A 47 9.79 -9.55 4.15
C ALA A 47 8.87 -8.90 5.19
N ASN A 48 8.81 -9.45 6.41
CA ASN A 48 8.07 -8.84 7.53
C ASN A 48 8.69 -7.51 7.96
N PHE A 49 10.01 -7.41 8.01
CA PHE A 49 10.69 -6.14 8.33
C PHE A 49 10.54 -5.10 7.21
N ALA A 50 10.35 -5.54 5.97
CA ALA A 50 10.16 -4.68 4.80
C ALA A 50 8.83 -3.93 4.80
N TYR A 51 7.89 -4.25 5.69
CA TYR A 51 6.63 -3.50 5.85
C TYR A 51 6.82 -2.14 6.56
N ASP A 52 7.86 -1.99 7.40
CA ASP A 52 8.04 -0.79 8.23
C ASP A 52 9.05 0.18 7.62
N PRO A 53 8.67 1.42 7.25
CA PRO A 53 9.54 2.41 6.62
C PRO A 53 10.82 2.73 7.40
N VAL A 54 10.82 2.55 8.72
CA VAL A 54 12.01 2.75 9.56
C VAL A 54 13.19 1.87 9.14
N ASN A 55 12.92 0.74 8.47
CA ASN A 55 13.94 -0.19 8.01
C ASN A 55 14.43 0.08 6.58
N TYR A 56 13.76 0.93 5.78
CA TYR A 56 14.05 1.06 4.34
C TYR A 56 15.50 1.46 4.05
N GLY A 57 16.06 2.37 4.85
CA GLY A 57 17.47 2.73 4.75
C GLY A 57 18.41 1.53 4.94
N TYR A 58 18.13 0.70 5.95
CA TYR A 58 18.91 -0.52 6.22
C TYR A 58 18.72 -1.56 5.11
N MET A 59 17.50 -1.74 4.61
CA MET A 59 17.21 -2.68 3.52
C MET A 59 18.01 -2.34 2.25
N ARG A 60 18.13 -1.05 1.92
CA ARG A 60 18.97 -0.59 0.81
C ARG A 60 20.46 -0.82 1.07
N GLN A 61 20.97 -0.42 2.23
CA GLN A 61 22.37 -0.59 2.59
C GLN A 61 22.81 -2.06 2.60
N LEU A 62 21.91 -2.96 3.02
CA LEU A 62 22.13 -4.39 3.09
C LEU A 62 21.72 -5.15 1.81
N LYS A 63 21.34 -4.43 0.75
CA LYS A 63 20.95 -5.02 -0.54
C LYS A 63 19.83 -6.06 -0.46
N VAL A 64 18.89 -5.86 0.47
CA VAL A 64 17.76 -6.79 0.66
C VAL A 64 16.82 -6.80 -0.54
N ILE A 65 16.72 -5.70 -1.29
CA ILE A 65 15.96 -5.66 -2.55
C ILE A 65 16.54 -6.63 -3.58
N ASP A 66 17.87 -6.71 -3.70
CA ASP A 66 18.54 -7.65 -4.61
C ASP A 66 18.25 -9.10 -4.21
N ILE A 67 18.23 -9.37 -2.89
CA ILE A 67 17.88 -10.68 -2.35
C ILE A 67 16.45 -11.07 -2.76
N PHE A 68 15.48 -10.16 -2.64
CA PHE A 68 14.11 -10.44 -3.07
C PHE A 68 13.98 -10.61 -4.58
N LEU A 69 14.64 -9.77 -5.39
CA LEU A 69 14.64 -9.92 -6.84
C LEU A 69 15.23 -11.27 -7.27
N ASN A 70 16.34 -11.68 -6.66
CA ASN A 70 16.96 -12.98 -6.92
C ASN A 70 16.08 -14.16 -6.47
N ALA A 71 15.29 -13.98 -5.41
CA ALA A 71 14.37 -14.99 -4.92
C ALA A 71 13.24 -15.30 -5.92
N LEU A 72 12.85 -14.34 -6.78
CA LEU A 72 11.80 -14.54 -7.79
C LEU A 72 12.16 -15.60 -8.84
N SER A 73 13.46 -15.79 -9.09
CA SER A 73 13.96 -16.77 -10.08
C SER A 73 14.33 -18.12 -9.46
N GLN A 74 14.06 -18.33 -8.17
CA GLN A 74 14.37 -19.59 -7.49
C GLN A 74 13.32 -20.66 -7.78
N SER A 75 13.73 -21.92 -7.76
CA SER A 75 12.82 -23.06 -7.88
C SER A 75 11.98 -23.32 -6.62
N ASN A 76 12.37 -22.75 -5.48
CA ASN A 76 11.62 -22.89 -4.23
C ASN A 76 10.41 -21.93 -4.20
N PRO A 77 9.17 -22.43 -4.22
CA PRO A 77 7.97 -21.58 -4.28
C PRO A 77 7.81 -20.68 -3.05
N LYS A 78 8.26 -21.11 -1.86
CA LYS A 78 8.20 -20.27 -0.67
C LYS A 78 9.15 -19.08 -0.76
N LEU A 79 10.34 -19.27 -1.33
CA LEU A 79 11.27 -18.16 -1.55
C LEU A 79 10.70 -17.15 -2.55
N VAL A 80 10.08 -17.62 -3.64
CA VAL A 80 9.38 -16.76 -4.60
C VAL A 80 8.28 -15.95 -3.90
N ARG A 81 7.46 -16.61 -3.08
CA ARG A 81 6.36 -16.00 -2.32
C ARG A 81 6.82 -14.94 -1.33
N PHE A 82 7.86 -15.22 -0.53
CA PHE A 82 8.43 -14.22 0.38
C PHE A 82 9.16 -13.10 -0.37
N GLY A 83 9.80 -13.43 -1.49
CA GLY A 83 10.45 -12.46 -2.39
C GLY A 83 9.46 -11.43 -2.93
N ILE A 84 8.37 -11.89 -3.54
CA ILE A 84 7.36 -10.97 -4.10
C ILE A 84 6.64 -10.18 -3.00
N GLY A 85 6.35 -10.81 -1.86
CA GLY A 85 5.77 -10.11 -0.70
C GLY A 85 6.68 -9.01 -0.17
N GLY A 86 7.99 -9.28 -0.06
CA GLY A 86 9.00 -8.30 0.32
C GLY A 86 9.08 -7.12 -0.65
N LEU A 87 9.09 -7.38 -1.97
CA LEU A 87 9.09 -6.32 -2.99
C LEU A 87 7.83 -5.48 -2.96
N CYS A 88 6.66 -6.11 -2.81
CA CYS A 88 5.37 -5.43 -2.68
C CYS A 88 5.34 -4.46 -1.50
N ASN A 89 5.95 -4.84 -0.37
CA ASN A 89 6.06 -3.98 0.80
C ASN A 89 7.01 -2.78 0.55
N LEU A 90 8.13 -3.01 -0.14
CA LEU A 90 9.15 -1.98 -0.37
C LEU A 90 8.81 -0.99 -1.48
N CYS A 91 8.06 -1.40 -2.51
CA CYS A 91 7.81 -0.59 -3.71
C CYS A 91 6.90 0.63 -3.48
N LEU A 92 6.31 0.77 -2.29
CA LEU A 92 5.58 1.96 -1.87
C LEU A 92 6.50 3.18 -1.62
N ASP A 93 7.78 2.94 -1.33
CA ASP A 93 8.79 4.01 -1.21
C ASP A 93 9.36 4.38 -2.57
N GLY A 94 9.46 5.68 -2.86
CA GLY A 94 9.95 6.18 -4.15
C GLY A 94 11.38 5.74 -4.48
N ILE A 95 12.28 5.69 -3.49
CA ILE A 95 13.67 5.28 -3.71
C ILE A 95 13.74 3.79 -4.02
N ASN A 96 13.06 2.96 -3.24
CA ASN A 96 13.00 1.52 -3.48
C ASN A 96 12.33 1.21 -4.83
N LYS A 97 11.26 1.92 -5.19
CA LYS A 97 10.58 1.80 -6.48
C LYS A 97 11.55 2.01 -7.64
N LEU A 98 12.27 3.13 -7.64
CA LEU A 98 13.28 3.43 -8.66
C LEU A 98 14.39 2.37 -8.71
N TYR A 99 14.81 1.87 -7.55
CA TYR A 99 15.82 0.81 -7.47
C TYR A 99 15.32 -0.49 -8.13
N ILE A 100 14.08 -0.90 -7.84
CA ILE A 100 13.47 -2.10 -8.43
C ILE A 100 13.37 -1.95 -9.96
N LEU A 101 12.90 -0.81 -10.45
CA LEU A 101 12.78 -0.54 -11.89
C LEU A 101 14.13 -0.62 -12.61
N ARG A 102 15.19 -0.05 -12.03
CA ARG A 102 16.54 -0.07 -12.61
C ARG A 102 17.18 -1.46 -12.66
N ASN A 103 16.72 -2.38 -11.82
CA ASN A 103 17.23 -3.75 -11.74
C ASN A 103 16.28 -4.76 -12.40
N GLN A 104 15.68 -4.39 -13.54
CA GLN A 104 14.81 -5.26 -14.34
C GLN A 104 13.62 -5.84 -13.56
N GLY A 105 13.15 -5.13 -12.52
CA GLY A 105 12.09 -5.63 -11.65
C GLY A 105 10.80 -5.94 -12.40
N VAL A 106 10.42 -5.15 -13.41
CA VAL A 106 9.21 -5.39 -14.21
C VAL A 106 9.28 -6.71 -14.96
N GLU A 107 10.41 -7.00 -15.62
CA GLU A 107 10.64 -8.27 -16.33
C GLU A 107 10.57 -9.46 -15.36
N LEU A 108 11.32 -9.40 -14.26
CA LEU A 108 11.37 -10.48 -13.25
C LEU A 108 10.00 -10.74 -12.63
N ILE A 109 9.30 -9.69 -12.22
CA ILE A 109 7.98 -9.80 -11.58
C ILE A 109 6.92 -10.28 -12.58
N SER A 110 6.90 -9.74 -13.80
CA SER A 110 5.91 -10.14 -14.81
C SER A 110 6.10 -11.57 -15.33
N SER A 111 7.29 -12.14 -15.20
CA SER A 111 7.54 -13.56 -15.50
C SER A 111 6.67 -14.49 -14.65
N LEU A 112 6.40 -14.10 -13.40
CA LEU A 112 5.62 -14.83 -12.41
C LEU A 112 4.10 -14.78 -12.65
N LEU A 113 3.61 -14.01 -13.63
CA LEU A 113 2.19 -14.04 -14.05
C LEU A 113 1.76 -15.41 -14.60
N SER A 114 2.70 -16.31 -14.85
CA SER A 114 2.43 -17.70 -15.21
C SER A 114 2.12 -18.60 -14.00
N SER A 115 2.44 -18.16 -12.77
CA SER A 115 2.26 -18.92 -11.52
C SER A 115 0.81 -19.39 -11.34
N GLU A 116 0.65 -20.52 -10.66
CA GLU A 116 -0.64 -21.06 -10.19
C GLU A 116 -0.90 -20.72 -8.72
N ASP A 117 0.11 -20.24 -7.99
CA ASP A 117 -0.04 -19.77 -6.60
C ASP A 117 -0.74 -18.39 -6.61
N GLU A 118 -1.94 -18.33 -6.01
CA GLU A 118 -2.78 -17.14 -5.97
C GLU A 118 -2.15 -15.98 -5.22
N ASP A 119 -1.44 -16.25 -4.13
CA ASP A 119 -0.79 -15.21 -3.32
C ASP A 119 0.44 -14.64 -4.03
N VAL A 120 1.16 -15.49 -4.77
CA VAL A 120 2.22 -15.01 -5.67
C VAL A 120 1.63 -14.10 -6.74
N LEU A 121 0.54 -14.51 -7.40
CA LEU A 121 -0.10 -13.71 -8.44
C LEU A 121 -0.64 -12.38 -7.91
N LEU A 122 -1.26 -12.41 -6.73
CA LEU A 122 -1.70 -11.21 -6.04
C LEU A 122 -0.54 -10.26 -5.75
N GLY A 123 0.57 -10.78 -5.22
CA GLY A 123 1.79 -10.03 -4.98
C GLY A 123 2.38 -9.44 -6.27
N VAL A 124 2.42 -10.22 -7.35
CA VAL A 124 2.90 -9.80 -8.67
C VAL A 124 2.08 -8.64 -9.21
N ILE A 125 0.76 -8.82 -9.28
CA ILE A 125 -0.16 -7.81 -9.80
C ILE A 125 -0.06 -6.52 -8.99
N THR A 126 -0.11 -6.63 -7.66
CA THR A 126 -0.06 -5.48 -6.74
C THR A 126 1.27 -4.73 -6.87
N THR A 127 2.38 -5.47 -6.95
CA THR A 127 3.71 -4.87 -7.11
C THR A 127 3.83 -4.16 -8.46
N LEU A 128 3.40 -4.78 -9.56
CA LEU A 128 3.40 -4.13 -10.88
C LEU A 128 2.57 -2.84 -10.87
N MET A 129 1.40 -2.84 -10.23
CA MET A 129 0.59 -1.63 -10.10
C MET A 129 1.32 -0.52 -9.34
N PHE A 130 1.98 -0.84 -8.23
CA PHE A 130 2.76 0.14 -7.46
C PHE A 130 4.03 0.61 -8.17
N LEU A 131 4.58 -0.21 -9.07
CA LEU A 131 5.73 0.15 -9.89
C LEU A 131 5.38 1.04 -11.09
N ILE A 132 4.11 1.34 -11.37
CA ILE A 132 3.71 2.26 -12.44
C ILE A 132 4.25 3.67 -12.16
N THR A 133 5.10 4.14 -13.07
CA THR A 133 5.63 5.50 -13.16
C THR A 133 5.59 5.93 -14.63
N PRO A 134 5.81 7.22 -14.96
CA PRO A 134 5.91 7.65 -16.36
C PRO A 134 6.94 6.85 -17.18
N GLU A 135 8.01 6.35 -16.55
CA GLU A 135 9.06 5.56 -17.20
C GLU A 135 8.68 4.08 -17.40
N SER A 136 7.95 3.48 -16.47
CA SER A 136 7.63 2.04 -16.48
C SER A 136 6.27 1.70 -17.07
N VAL A 137 5.38 2.69 -17.22
CA VAL A 137 3.99 2.46 -17.63
C VAL A 137 3.89 1.68 -18.94
N ASN A 138 4.65 2.03 -19.96
CA ASN A 138 4.58 1.36 -21.27
C ASN A 138 5.03 -0.10 -21.21
N GLU A 139 5.99 -0.42 -20.35
CA GLU A 139 6.47 -1.79 -20.16
C GLU A 139 5.42 -2.62 -19.41
N ILE A 140 4.91 -2.09 -18.29
CA ILE A 140 3.93 -2.74 -17.42
C ILE A 140 2.58 -2.92 -18.13
N THR A 141 2.15 -1.91 -18.91
CA THR A 141 0.91 -1.96 -19.68
C THR A 141 1.09 -2.58 -21.06
N SER A 142 2.21 -3.24 -21.33
CA SER A 142 2.41 -3.92 -22.60
C SER A 142 1.30 -4.95 -22.86
N PRO A 143 0.88 -5.15 -24.13
CA PRO A 143 -0.19 -6.09 -24.46
C PRO A 143 0.05 -7.51 -23.92
N ARG A 144 1.33 -7.92 -23.84
CA ARG A 144 1.74 -9.21 -23.28
C ARG A 144 1.37 -9.34 -21.80
N ILE A 145 1.69 -8.33 -20.98
CA ILE A 145 1.44 -8.34 -19.54
C ILE A 145 -0.06 -8.20 -19.28
N ILE A 146 -0.72 -7.24 -19.94
CA ILE A 146 -2.16 -7.00 -19.79
C ILE A 146 -2.97 -8.24 -20.17
N LYS A 147 -2.65 -8.91 -21.27
CA LYS A 147 -3.32 -10.15 -21.68
C LYS A 147 -3.16 -11.26 -20.63
N ARG A 148 -1.96 -11.44 -20.07
CA ARG A 148 -1.70 -12.45 -19.03
C ARG A 148 -2.47 -12.17 -17.75
N ILE A 149 -2.39 -10.93 -17.27
CA ILE A 149 -3.14 -10.45 -16.11
C ILE A 149 -4.64 -10.70 -16.31
N THR A 150 -5.19 -10.24 -17.43
CA THR A 150 -6.63 -10.39 -17.75
C THR A 150 -7.06 -11.86 -17.83
N THR A 151 -6.22 -12.72 -18.40
CA THR A 151 -6.52 -14.16 -18.49
C THR A 151 -6.56 -14.81 -17.11
N LYS A 152 -5.60 -14.51 -16.23
CA LYS A 152 -5.56 -15.04 -14.87
C LYS A 152 -6.71 -14.50 -14.01
N ILE A 153 -7.05 -13.22 -14.11
CA ILE A 153 -8.22 -12.65 -13.42
C ILE A 153 -9.50 -13.38 -13.85
N ARG A 154 -9.68 -13.63 -15.16
CA ARG A 154 -10.85 -14.36 -15.65
C ARG A 154 -10.89 -15.78 -15.10
N SER A 155 -9.77 -16.49 -15.08
CA SER A 155 -9.74 -17.83 -14.46
C SER A 155 -10.07 -17.80 -12.97
N PHE A 156 -9.61 -16.79 -12.21
CA PHE A 156 -9.96 -16.63 -10.79
C PHE A 156 -11.42 -16.26 -10.57
N ALA A 157 -11.95 -15.36 -11.41
CA ALA A 157 -13.37 -15.06 -11.40
C ALA A 157 -14.18 -16.33 -11.72
N ASP A 158 -13.76 -17.12 -12.69
CA ASP A 158 -14.46 -18.36 -13.06
C ASP A 158 -14.38 -19.44 -11.94
N THR A 159 -13.28 -19.55 -11.17
CA THR A 159 -13.17 -20.55 -10.09
C THR A 159 -13.84 -20.14 -8.78
N THR A 160 -13.81 -18.85 -8.41
CA THR A 160 -14.32 -18.39 -7.11
C THR A 160 -15.74 -17.77 -7.20
N MET A 161 -16.13 -17.25 -8.37
CA MET A 161 -17.42 -16.54 -8.58
C MET A 161 -18.47 -17.35 -9.34
N ASN A 162 -18.23 -18.61 -9.67
CA ASN A 162 -19.23 -19.41 -10.40
C ASN A 162 -20.56 -19.62 -9.63
N ASN A 163 -20.66 -19.24 -8.35
CA ASN A 163 -21.86 -19.46 -7.54
C ASN A 163 -22.51 -18.20 -6.93
N LEU A 164 -22.00 -16.99 -7.13
CA LEU A 164 -22.57 -15.77 -6.51
C LEU A 164 -22.78 -14.67 -7.55
N ARG A 165 -24.03 -14.25 -7.73
CA ARG A 165 -24.44 -13.20 -8.67
C ARG A 165 -25.22 -12.13 -7.93
N GLU A 166 -25.09 -10.88 -8.39
CA GLU A 166 -26.00 -9.82 -7.97
C GLU A 166 -27.44 -10.24 -8.29
N GLY A 167 -28.32 -10.11 -7.31
CA GLY A 167 -29.69 -10.60 -7.41
C GLY A 167 -29.92 -11.97 -6.81
N ASP A 168 -28.89 -12.79 -6.57
CA ASP A 168 -29.04 -14.07 -5.89
C ASP A 168 -29.70 -13.87 -4.51
N GLN A 169 -30.63 -14.77 -4.20
CA GLN A 169 -31.48 -14.64 -3.04
C GLN A 169 -31.75 -16.02 -2.42
N VAL A 170 -31.75 -16.07 -1.09
CA VAL A 170 -32.19 -17.23 -0.32
C VAL A 170 -33.15 -16.76 0.76
N SER A 171 -34.19 -17.55 1.02
CA SER A 171 -35.08 -17.35 2.16
C SER A 171 -35.20 -18.60 3.02
N VAL A 172 -35.43 -18.38 4.32
CA VAL A 172 -35.73 -19.44 5.29
C VAL A 172 -36.88 -18.98 6.17
N LEU A 173 -37.85 -19.88 6.37
CA LEU A 173 -38.92 -19.71 7.34
C LEU A 173 -38.53 -20.39 8.67
N LYS A 174 -38.70 -19.67 9.78
CA LYS A 174 -38.44 -20.17 11.12
C LYS A 174 -39.57 -19.74 12.05
N ILE A 175 -40.10 -20.68 12.83
CA ILE A 175 -41.00 -20.36 13.94
C ILE A 175 -40.14 -19.99 15.14
N ILE A 176 -40.36 -18.81 15.73
CA ILE A 176 -39.70 -18.39 16.96
C ILE A 176 -40.43 -19.01 18.13
N THR A 177 -39.81 -19.98 18.79
CA THR A 177 -40.43 -20.65 19.93
C THR A 177 -40.08 -19.94 21.24
N ASN A 178 -40.88 -20.20 22.28
CA ASN A 178 -40.56 -19.70 23.61
C ASN A 178 -39.22 -20.26 24.13
N ASP A 179 -38.90 -21.50 23.76
CA ASP A 179 -37.62 -22.15 24.09
C ASP A 179 -36.43 -21.43 23.44
N ASP A 180 -36.55 -20.99 22.18
CA ASP A 180 -35.50 -20.19 21.53
C ASP A 180 -35.22 -18.88 22.29
N ILE A 181 -36.28 -18.21 22.78
CA ILE A 181 -36.19 -16.95 23.54
C ILE A 181 -35.52 -17.20 24.90
N LEU A 182 -35.94 -18.24 25.61
CA LEU A 182 -35.40 -18.58 26.93
C LEU A 182 -33.92 -19.00 26.85
N LYS A 183 -33.55 -19.82 25.87
CA LYS A 183 -32.15 -20.21 25.63
C LYS A 183 -31.28 -19.01 25.27
N PHE A 184 -31.81 -18.09 24.47
CA PHE A 184 -31.07 -16.87 24.14
C PHE A 184 -30.91 -15.97 25.37
N ALA A 185 -31.94 -15.86 26.21
CA ALA A 185 -31.88 -15.15 27.48
C ALA A 185 -30.81 -15.75 28.40
N GLU A 186 -30.73 -17.08 28.51
CA GLU A 186 -29.70 -17.79 29.27
C GLU A 186 -28.29 -17.54 28.71
N LEU A 187 -28.13 -17.62 27.40
CA LEU A 187 -26.85 -17.41 26.73
C LEU A 187 -26.32 -15.98 26.90
N THR A 188 -27.20 -14.98 26.85
CA THR A 188 -26.83 -13.56 26.85
C THR A 188 -26.93 -12.90 28.22
N GLY A 189 -27.66 -13.51 29.17
CA GLY A 189 -28.03 -12.91 30.45
C GLY A 189 -29.16 -11.88 30.37
N ASP A 190 -29.77 -11.67 29.20
CA ASP A 190 -30.90 -10.75 29.04
C ASP A 190 -32.23 -11.40 29.41
N HIS A 191 -32.54 -11.36 30.71
CA HIS A 191 -33.79 -11.85 31.30
C HIS A 191 -34.85 -10.76 31.49
N ASN A 192 -34.86 -9.73 30.64
CA ASN A 192 -35.88 -8.69 30.74
C ASN A 192 -37.28 -9.33 30.72
N PRO A 193 -38.19 -9.00 31.65
CA PRO A 193 -39.51 -9.63 31.79
C PRO A 193 -40.35 -9.67 30.50
N ILE A 194 -40.11 -8.74 29.55
CA ILE A 194 -40.76 -8.76 28.23
C ILE A 194 -40.46 -10.03 27.41
N HIS A 195 -39.36 -10.72 27.73
CA HIS A 195 -38.88 -11.93 27.08
C HIS A 195 -39.23 -13.21 27.86
N THR A 196 -39.46 -13.14 29.18
CA THR A 196 -39.53 -14.32 30.05
C THR A 196 -40.84 -14.44 30.84
N GLU A 197 -41.51 -13.33 31.15
CA GLU A 197 -42.64 -13.27 32.10
C GLU A 197 -43.93 -12.71 31.47
N SER A 198 -43.95 -12.47 30.15
CA SER A 198 -45.12 -11.97 29.44
C SER A 198 -46.07 -13.10 29.05
N ALA A 199 -47.37 -12.80 28.99
CA ALA A 199 -48.38 -13.70 28.43
C ALA A 199 -48.06 -14.10 26.97
N ARG A 200 -47.35 -13.21 26.25
CA ARG A 200 -46.78 -13.51 24.94
C ARG A 200 -45.39 -12.90 24.87
N ASN A 201 -44.38 -13.72 25.10
CA ASN A 201 -42.98 -13.29 25.14
C ASN A 201 -42.55 -12.71 23.79
N ILE A 202 -41.88 -11.57 23.85
CA ILE A 202 -41.29 -10.90 22.69
C ILE A 202 -39.90 -11.50 22.46
N ALA A 203 -39.50 -11.73 21.23
CA ALA A 203 -38.15 -12.20 20.90
C ALA A 203 -37.12 -11.07 21.02
N HIS A 204 -35.91 -11.38 21.49
CA HIS A 204 -34.80 -10.44 21.44
C HIS A 204 -34.49 -10.06 19.99
N GLY A 205 -34.30 -8.77 19.71
CA GLY A 205 -33.90 -8.34 18.36
C GLY A 205 -32.58 -8.97 17.90
N ALA A 206 -31.65 -9.19 18.83
CA ALA A 206 -30.38 -9.85 18.57
C ALA A 206 -30.53 -11.34 18.20
N LEU A 207 -31.53 -12.04 18.76
CA LEU A 207 -31.87 -13.41 18.37
C LEU A 207 -32.27 -13.46 16.89
N LEU A 208 -33.10 -12.51 16.44
CA LEU A 208 -33.50 -12.40 15.04
C LEU A 208 -32.30 -12.08 14.13
N ASN A 209 -31.37 -11.22 14.58
CA ASN A 209 -30.13 -10.97 13.84
C ASN A 209 -29.24 -12.24 13.73
N GLY A 210 -29.24 -13.08 14.77
CA GLY A 210 -28.53 -14.37 14.75
C GLY A 210 -28.99 -15.28 13.60
N LEU A 211 -30.29 -15.26 13.25
CA LEU A 211 -30.82 -16.00 12.10
C LEU A 211 -30.28 -15.47 10.76
N VAL A 212 -30.19 -14.15 10.61
CA VAL A 212 -29.59 -13.50 9.43
C VAL A 212 -28.11 -13.91 9.30
N SER A 213 -27.37 -13.88 10.41
CA SER A 213 -25.96 -14.29 10.46
C SER A 213 -25.78 -15.76 10.06
N GLY A 214 -26.61 -16.66 10.59
CA GLY A 214 -26.60 -18.07 10.24
C GLY A 214 -26.86 -18.31 8.75
N LEU A 215 -27.80 -17.57 8.15
CA LEU A 215 -28.13 -17.67 6.73
C LEU A 215 -26.97 -17.18 5.84
N ILE A 216 -26.33 -16.06 6.23
CA ILE A 216 -25.16 -15.50 5.55
C ILE A 216 -23.97 -16.47 5.60
N GLY A 217 -23.67 -17.00 6.78
CA GLY A 217 -22.49 -17.85 7.00
C GLY A 217 -22.62 -19.28 6.49
N THR A 218 -23.84 -19.75 6.17
CA THR A 218 -24.07 -21.16 5.77
C THR A 218 -24.70 -21.34 4.40
N LYS A 219 -25.46 -20.36 3.89
CA LYS A 219 -26.17 -20.46 2.61
C LYS A 219 -25.69 -19.46 1.57
N LEU A 220 -25.87 -18.16 1.82
CA LEU A 220 -25.58 -17.11 0.84
C LEU A 220 -25.07 -15.85 1.56
N PRO A 221 -23.81 -15.42 1.35
CA PRO A 221 -22.82 -15.95 0.40
C PRO A 221 -22.24 -17.33 0.76
N GLY A 222 -22.40 -17.78 2.00
CA GLY A 222 -22.01 -19.13 2.43
C GLY A 222 -20.72 -19.17 3.26
N ALA A 223 -20.16 -20.37 3.39
CA ALA A 223 -19.01 -20.62 4.26
C ALA A 223 -17.81 -19.73 3.93
N GLY A 224 -17.13 -19.22 4.97
CA GLY A 224 -16.01 -18.28 4.83
C GLY A 224 -16.42 -16.81 4.78
N THR A 225 -17.73 -16.50 4.80
CA THR A 225 -18.21 -15.11 4.86
C THR A 225 -17.98 -14.50 6.23
N ILE A 226 -17.40 -13.30 6.26
CA ILE A 226 -17.27 -12.46 7.46
C ILE A 226 -18.12 -11.20 7.26
N VAL A 227 -19.03 -10.96 8.20
CA VAL A 227 -19.84 -9.74 8.23
C VAL A 227 -19.01 -8.61 8.84
N ILE A 228 -18.85 -7.51 8.10
CA ILE A 228 -18.06 -6.34 8.52
C ILE A 228 -18.93 -5.24 9.12
N GLU A 229 -20.11 -5.01 8.55
CA GLU A 229 -21.04 -3.96 8.97
C GLU A 229 -22.49 -4.41 8.75
N GLN A 230 -23.39 -4.02 9.66
CA GLN A 230 -24.83 -4.24 9.54
C GLN A 230 -25.60 -3.03 10.08
N ASN A 231 -26.67 -2.65 9.38
CA ASN A 231 -27.66 -1.68 9.85
C ASN A 231 -29.00 -2.40 10.04
N ILE A 232 -29.58 -2.32 11.24
CA ILE A 232 -30.75 -3.13 11.64
C ILE A 232 -31.81 -2.22 12.26
N THR A 233 -33.07 -2.47 11.91
CA THR A 233 -34.24 -1.78 12.48
C THR A 233 -35.31 -2.80 12.89
N PHE A 234 -35.98 -2.53 14.01
CA PHE A 234 -37.03 -3.40 14.57
C PHE A 234 -38.38 -2.66 14.57
N PRO A 235 -39.09 -2.62 13.43
CA PRO A 235 -40.29 -1.78 13.28
C PRO A 235 -41.51 -2.32 14.05
N LYS A 236 -41.54 -3.61 14.38
CA LYS A 236 -42.64 -4.29 15.08
C LYS A 236 -42.09 -5.37 16.02
N PRO A 237 -42.76 -5.68 17.13
CA PRO A 237 -42.40 -6.80 17.99
C PRO A 237 -42.64 -8.13 17.25
N CYS A 238 -41.74 -9.09 17.47
CA CYS A 238 -41.90 -10.48 17.08
C CYS A 238 -42.21 -11.28 18.34
N TYR A 239 -43.29 -12.05 18.34
CA TYR A 239 -43.73 -12.82 19.49
C TYR A 239 -43.36 -14.30 19.39
N ALA A 240 -43.31 -14.97 20.53
CA ALA A 240 -43.28 -16.42 20.57
C ALA A 240 -44.48 -17.01 19.80
N GLY A 241 -44.20 -17.99 18.96
CA GLY A 241 -45.13 -18.64 18.04
C GLY A 241 -45.21 -17.95 16.66
N ASP A 242 -44.65 -16.76 16.48
CA ASP A 242 -44.64 -16.12 15.16
C ASP A 242 -43.70 -16.86 14.20
N THR A 243 -44.12 -16.95 12.93
CA THR A 243 -43.27 -17.43 11.84
C THR A 243 -42.58 -16.25 11.19
N VAL A 244 -41.26 -16.24 11.19
CA VAL A 244 -40.44 -15.21 10.52
C VAL A 244 -39.85 -15.76 9.25
N GLU A 245 -39.91 -14.96 8.18
CA GLU A 245 -39.16 -15.20 6.94
C GLU A 245 -37.90 -14.34 6.95
N VAL A 246 -36.74 -14.99 6.86
CA VAL A 246 -35.45 -14.32 6.72
C VAL A 246 -35.00 -14.44 5.29
N ILE A 247 -34.80 -13.30 4.63
CA ILE A 247 -34.43 -13.22 3.22
C ILE A 247 -33.10 -12.50 3.10
N VAL A 248 -32.11 -13.15 2.47
CA VAL A 248 -30.83 -12.54 2.13
C VAL A 248 -30.74 -12.41 0.62
N LYS A 249 -30.43 -11.22 0.15
CA LYS A 249 -30.23 -10.92 -1.28
C LYS A 249 -28.91 -10.21 -1.48
N ILE A 250 -28.15 -10.64 -2.47
CA ILE A 250 -26.95 -9.93 -2.92
C ILE A 250 -27.40 -8.70 -3.72
N THR A 251 -27.19 -7.51 -3.17
CA THR A 251 -27.56 -6.25 -3.83
C THR A 251 -26.45 -5.69 -4.71
N SER A 252 -25.20 -5.88 -4.29
CA SER A 252 -24.03 -5.47 -5.06
C SER A 252 -22.81 -6.28 -4.64
N ILE A 253 -21.95 -6.63 -5.59
CA ILE A 253 -20.66 -7.29 -5.36
C ILE A 253 -19.55 -6.32 -5.76
N LYS A 254 -18.74 -5.88 -4.79
CA LYS A 254 -17.64 -4.93 -5.02
C LYS A 254 -16.29 -5.62 -4.86
N MET A 255 -15.60 -5.87 -5.97
CA MET A 255 -14.24 -6.44 -5.96
C MET A 255 -13.20 -5.34 -6.07
N TYR A 256 -12.87 -4.67 -4.96
CA TYR A 256 -12.03 -3.46 -4.97
C TYR A 256 -10.65 -3.64 -5.64
N LEU A 257 -10.00 -4.82 -5.54
CA LEU A 257 -8.70 -5.04 -6.18
C LEU A 257 -8.79 -5.34 -7.69
N ILE A 258 -9.83 -6.06 -8.13
CA ILE A 258 -10.02 -6.43 -9.54
C ILE A 258 -10.59 -5.24 -10.33
N LEU A 259 -11.47 -4.44 -9.71
CA LEU A 259 -12.11 -3.29 -10.35
C LEU A 259 -11.12 -2.17 -10.69
N VAL A 260 -10.14 -1.90 -9.80
CA VAL A 260 -9.10 -0.88 -10.04
C VAL A 260 -8.20 -1.29 -11.21
N MET A 261 -7.84 -2.58 -11.29
CA MET A 261 -7.04 -3.11 -12.39
C MET A 261 -7.85 -3.19 -13.70
N MET A 262 -9.12 -3.60 -13.67
CA MET A 262 -10.00 -3.56 -14.84
C MET A 262 -10.21 -2.13 -15.34
N ALA A 263 -10.43 -1.14 -14.47
CA ALA A 263 -10.58 0.25 -14.88
C ALA A 263 -9.32 0.79 -15.58
N LEU A 264 -8.12 0.48 -15.07
CA LEU A 264 -6.85 0.82 -15.70
C LEU A 264 -6.67 0.11 -17.06
N CYS A 265 -7.02 -1.17 -17.16
CA CYS A 265 -6.91 -1.94 -18.41
C CYS A 265 -7.95 -1.53 -19.47
N ILE A 266 -9.20 -1.29 -19.08
CA ILE A 266 -10.29 -0.85 -19.97
C ILE A 266 -10.00 0.55 -20.50
N SER A 267 -9.51 1.46 -19.66
CA SER A 267 -9.09 2.80 -20.09
C SER A 267 -8.00 2.76 -21.17
N TYR A 268 -7.08 1.79 -21.06
CA TYR A 268 -6.02 1.58 -22.04
C TYR A 268 -6.54 0.92 -23.35
N SER A 269 -7.38 -0.12 -23.27
CA SER A 269 -8.01 -0.73 -24.46
C SER A 269 -8.91 0.25 -25.22
N TYR A 270 -9.57 1.19 -24.54
CA TYR A 270 -10.37 2.22 -25.20
C TYR A 270 -9.50 3.26 -25.92
N ALA A 271 -8.29 3.53 -25.42
CA ALA A 271 -7.31 4.40 -26.09
C ALA A 271 -6.73 3.76 -27.36
N GLU A 272 -6.50 2.44 -27.37
CA GLU A 272 -6.07 1.70 -28.57
C GLU A 272 -7.17 1.64 -29.64
N ASN A 273 -8.43 1.37 -29.25
CA ASN A 273 -9.54 1.26 -30.21
C ASN A 273 -9.93 2.59 -30.89
N ASN A 274 -9.60 3.74 -30.28
CA ASN A 274 -9.84 5.06 -30.88
C ASN A 274 -8.65 5.58 -31.71
N SER A 275 -7.57 4.82 -31.84
CA SER A 275 -6.40 5.20 -32.64
C SER A 275 -6.52 4.74 -34.09
N THR A 276 -7.61 5.12 -34.79
CA THR A 276 -7.63 5.09 -36.26
C THR A 276 -6.73 6.19 -36.80
N VAL A 277 -5.57 5.76 -37.30
CA VAL A 277 -4.65 6.40 -38.26
C VAL A 277 -5.12 7.77 -38.78
N THR A 278 -4.47 8.82 -38.33
CA THR A 278 -4.19 9.97 -39.20
C THR A 278 -2.71 10.31 -39.14
N ASN A 279 -2.05 10.09 -40.29
CA ASN A 279 -0.71 10.54 -40.59
C ASN A 279 -0.57 12.04 -40.30
N ILE A 280 0.20 12.41 -39.29
CA ILE A 280 0.83 13.73 -39.24
C ILE A 280 2.33 13.53 -39.04
N LYS A 281 3.06 14.09 -39.98
CA LYS A 281 4.50 14.04 -40.18
C LYS A 281 5.28 14.32 -38.89
N SER A 282 6.39 13.60 -38.77
CA SER A 282 7.48 13.86 -37.84
C SER A 282 7.94 15.32 -37.87
N SER A 283 7.86 16.03 -36.74
CA SER A 283 8.86 17.04 -36.38
C SER A 283 8.98 17.26 -34.86
N THR A 284 10.24 17.17 -34.42
CA THR A 284 10.87 17.82 -33.27
C THR A 284 10.46 17.46 -31.83
N ASN A 285 11.36 16.72 -31.17
CA ASN A 285 11.76 16.79 -29.76
C ASN A 285 10.99 17.77 -28.87
N THR A 286 10.09 17.27 -28.03
CA THR A 286 9.75 17.94 -26.77
C THR A 286 9.74 16.91 -25.63
N LYS A 287 10.70 17.06 -24.69
CA LYS A 287 10.73 16.30 -23.44
C LYS A 287 9.44 16.58 -22.68
N GLN A 288 8.75 15.53 -22.25
CA GLN A 288 7.55 15.63 -21.43
C GLN A 288 7.88 16.36 -20.10
N PRO A 289 7.04 17.29 -19.62
CA PRO A 289 7.36 18.10 -18.44
C PRO A 289 7.38 17.25 -17.16
N THR A 290 8.37 17.52 -16.29
CA THR A 290 8.69 16.75 -15.06
C THR A 290 7.60 16.83 -13.97
N GLY A 291 6.71 17.82 -14.01
CA GLY A 291 5.74 18.07 -12.95
C GLY A 291 6.37 18.76 -11.73
N CYS A 292 5.54 19.27 -10.82
CA CYS A 292 6.03 20.05 -9.69
C CYS A 292 6.62 19.16 -8.60
N VAL A 293 7.94 19.26 -8.40
CA VAL A 293 8.67 18.54 -7.35
C VAL A 293 9.42 19.53 -6.49
N CYS A 294 9.31 19.39 -5.18
CA CYS A 294 9.97 20.23 -4.18
C CYS A 294 11.09 19.45 -3.50
N ALA A 295 12.19 20.12 -3.21
CA ALA A 295 13.28 19.52 -2.45
C ALA A 295 13.93 20.51 -1.48
N ILE A 296 14.44 20.00 -0.36
CA ILE A 296 15.26 20.76 0.58
C ILE A 296 16.71 20.31 0.46
N PHE A 297 17.61 21.25 0.12
CA PHE A 297 19.06 21.01 0.11
C PHE A 297 19.74 21.87 1.17
N LEU A 298 20.80 21.34 1.77
CA LEU A 298 21.65 22.08 2.70
C LEU A 298 22.73 22.88 1.97
N SER A 299 23.21 23.95 2.60
CA SER A 299 24.23 24.86 2.04
C SER A 299 25.53 24.17 1.63
N GLY A 300 25.90 23.04 2.25
CA GLY A 300 27.07 22.25 1.84
C GLY A 300 26.87 21.46 0.54
N GLN A 301 25.64 21.34 0.05
CA GLN A 301 25.30 20.55 -1.14
C GLN A 301 25.38 21.34 -2.44
N PHE A 302 25.43 22.67 -2.38
CA PHE A 302 25.44 23.51 -3.58
C PHE A 302 26.22 24.79 -3.34
N LYS A 303 26.71 25.40 -4.42
CA LYS A 303 27.37 26.71 -4.35
C LYS A 303 26.34 27.79 -4.64
N LYS A 304 26.09 28.67 -3.67
CA LYS A 304 25.13 29.78 -3.82
C LYS A 304 25.56 30.67 -4.99
N GLY A 305 24.63 30.98 -5.90
CA GLY A 305 24.89 31.77 -7.10
C GLY A 305 25.53 31.00 -8.26
N SER A 306 25.89 29.73 -8.08
CA SER A 306 26.35 28.86 -9.17
C SER A 306 25.16 28.28 -9.94
N LYS A 307 25.38 27.98 -11.23
CA LYS A 307 24.47 27.17 -12.06
C LYS A 307 24.68 25.67 -11.87
N GLU A 308 25.69 25.25 -11.10
CA GLU A 308 25.92 23.85 -10.74
C GLU A 308 24.70 23.28 -9.99
N GLN A 309 24.29 22.07 -10.36
CA GLN A 309 23.24 21.33 -9.66
C GLN A 309 23.70 20.94 -8.24
N PRO A 310 22.78 20.88 -7.26
CA PRO A 310 23.12 20.39 -5.93
C PRO A 310 23.64 18.95 -5.98
N LYS A 311 24.62 18.65 -5.14
CA LYS A 311 25.27 17.34 -5.01
C LYS A 311 24.62 16.52 -3.90
N GLY A 312 24.55 15.21 -4.13
CA GLY A 312 23.93 14.28 -3.19
C GLY A 312 22.40 14.37 -3.19
N TYR A 313 21.79 13.74 -2.19
CA TYR A 313 20.34 13.66 -2.08
C TYR A 313 19.76 14.82 -1.27
N PRO A 314 18.56 15.33 -1.63
CA PRO A 314 17.90 16.33 -0.80
C PRO A 314 17.52 15.75 0.56
N ALA A 315 17.55 16.58 1.59
CA ALA A 315 17.11 16.21 2.93
C ALA A 315 15.60 15.91 2.99
N LEU A 316 14.81 16.54 2.12
CA LEU A 316 13.38 16.28 1.96
C LEU A 316 13.01 16.41 0.50
N ILE A 317 12.09 15.57 0.02
CA ILE A 317 11.51 15.65 -1.32
C ILE A 317 9.99 15.46 -1.25
N HIS A 318 9.26 16.18 -2.10
CA HIS A 318 7.82 16.03 -2.24
C HIS A 318 7.41 16.24 -3.70
N GLU A 319 6.55 15.37 -4.22
CA GLU A 319 6.06 15.41 -5.60
C GLU A 319 4.55 15.66 -5.61
N TYR A 320 4.10 16.61 -6.43
CA TYR A 320 2.68 16.86 -6.62
C TYR A 320 2.13 16.06 -7.81
N PRO A 321 0.95 15.43 -7.66
CA PRO A 321 0.33 14.66 -8.72
C PRO A 321 -0.26 15.54 -9.84
N ASP A 322 -0.58 16.80 -9.56
CA ASP A 322 -1.20 17.71 -10.52
C ASP A 322 -0.16 18.24 -11.52
N SER A 323 -0.48 18.18 -12.82
CA SER A 323 0.33 18.82 -13.86
C SER A 323 0.25 20.34 -13.73
N ILE A 324 1.37 20.98 -13.40
CA ILE A 324 1.47 22.45 -13.35
C ILE A 324 1.95 22.97 -14.72
N PRO A 325 1.34 24.04 -15.27
CA PRO A 325 1.76 24.59 -16.55
C PRO A 325 3.23 25.01 -16.58
N CYS A 326 3.87 24.83 -17.73
CA CYS A 326 5.26 25.19 -17.93
C CYS A 326 5.49 26.67 -18.25
N THR A 327 5.07 27.52 -17.32
CA THR A 327 5.13 28.97 -17.43
C THR A 327 5.77 29.58 -16.18
N THR A 328 6.18 30.85 -16.25
CA THR A 328 6.64 31.60 -15.07
C THR A 328 5.59 31.61 -13.95
N ILE A 329 4.32 31.66 -14.32
CA ILE A 329 3.19 31.61 -13.39
C ILE A 329 3.09 30.21 -12.76
N GLY A 330 3.21 29.15 -13.55
CA GLY A 330 3.24 27.78 -13.05
C GLY A 330 4.42 27.50 -12.12
N ASN A 331 5.61 28.03 -12.42
CA ASN A 331 6.76 27.93 -11.51
C ASN A 331 6.48 28.62 -10.17
N LYS A 332 5.88 29.81 -10.17
CA LYS A 332 5.46 30.49 -8.92
C LYS A 332 4.43 29.67 -8.15
N LEU A 333 3.46 29.07 -8.85
CA LEU A 333 2.46 28.19 -8.23
C LEU A 333 3.12 26.96 -7.60
N CYS A 334 4.08 26.35 -8.28
CA CYS A 334 4.85 25.22 -7.77
C CYS A 334 5.60 25.60 -6.48
N VAL A 335 6.31 26.73 -6.49
CA VAL A 335 7.01 27.24 -5.30
C VAL A 335 6.05 27.51 -4.13
N ASN A 336 4.88 28.10 -4.39
CA ASN A 336 3.88 28.36 -3.36
C ASN A 336 3.34 27.05 -2.75
N LYS A 337 3.00 26.06 -3.58
CA LYS A 337 2.60 24.74 -3.10
C LYS A 337 3.72 24.13 -2.23
N CYS A 338 4.96 24.14 -2.69
CA CYS A 338 6.11 23.64 -1.92
C CYS A 338 6.21 24.29 -0.52
N LEU A 339 6.01 25.61 -0.44
CA LEU A 339 6.05 26.34 0.83
C LEU A 339 4.95 25.89 1.79
N GLU A 340 3.72 25.68 1.32
CA GLU A 340 2.59 25.26 2.17
C GLU A 340 2.86 23.95 2.91
N ILE A 341 3.56 23.01 2.26
CA ILE A 341 3.95 21.74 2.89
C ILE A 341 5.07 21.95 3.89
N ILE A 342 6.12 22.68 3.50
CA ILE A 342 7.29 22.90 4.37
C ILE A 342 6.88 23.62 5.66
N VAL A 343 5.98 24.60 5.58
CA VAL A 343 5.50 25.35 6.76
C VAL A 343 4.93 24.42 7.83
N LYS A 344 4.23 23.35 7.45
CA LYS A 344 3.68 22.36 8.39
C LYS A 344 4.77 21.59 9.15
N HIS A 345 5.97 21.48 8.56
CA HIS A 345 7.10 20.76 9.16
C HIS A 345 8.10 21.67 9.87
N LEU A 346 7.99 23.01 9.75
CA LEU A 346 8.92 23.98 10.36
C LEU A 346 9.08 23.85 11.88
N PRO A 347 8.04 23.57 12.69
CA PRO A 347 8.22 23.42 14.14
C PRO A 347 9.19 22.29 14.51
N ASN A 348 9.14 21.17 13.76
CA ASN A 348 9.95 19.97 14.00
C ASN A 348 11.13 19.83 13.01
N SER A 349 11.48 20.90 12.30
CA SER A 349 12.39 20.82 11.15
C SER A 349 13.78 20.29 11.52
N GLN A 350 14.28 20.54 12.73
CA GLN A 350 15.59 20.05 13.18
C GLN A 350 15.64 18.52 13.28
N ALA A 351 14.63 17.91 13.92
CA ALA A 351 14.56 16.46 14.06
C ALA A 351 14.33 15.78 12.71
N VAL A 352 13.44 16.35 11.88
CA VAL A 352 13.14 15.83 10.55
C VAL A 352 14.37 15.91 9.65
N LEU A 353 15.04 17.06 9.61
CA LEU A 353 16.19 17.29 8.74
C LEU A 353 17.38 16.43 9.16
N CYS A 354 17.74 16.42 10.45
CA CYS A 354 18.86 15.60 10.93
C CYS A 354 18.62 14.10 10.74
N ALA A 355 17.37 13.63 10.87
CA ALA A 355 17.04 12.24 10.64
C ALA A 355 17.10 11.82 9.16
N SER A 356 16.93 12.78 8.23
CA SER A 356 16.86 12.52 6.80
C SER A 356 18.17 12.69 6.04
N ILE A 357 19.16 13.40 6.61
CA ILE A 357 20.48 13.51 6.00
C ILE A 357 21.37 12.32 6.37
N ASP A 358 22.23 11.91 5.44
CA ASP A 358 23.15 10.77 5.56
C ASP A 358 24.56 11.15 6.02
N ARG A 359 24.73 12.38 6.51
CA ARG A 359 26.00 12.93 6.96
C ARG A 359 25.81 13.88 8.13
N ASP A 360 26.86 14.06 8.91
CA ASP A 360 26.93 15.14 9.89
C ASP A 360 26.98 16.50 9.17
N CYS A 361 26.39 17.51 9.81
CA CYS A 361 26.46 18.88 9.35
C CYS A 361 26.66 19.84 10.52
N HIS A 362 27.36 20.93 10.26
CA HIS A 362 27.62 21.97 11.25
C HIS A 362 27.31 23.34 10.63
N LYS A 363 26.38 24.06 11.26
CA LYS A 363 25.94 25.40 10.86
C LYS A 363 25.54 25.52 9.39
N GLU A 364 24.78 24.55 8.90
CA GLU A 364 24.25 24.59 7.54
C GLU A 364 22.82 25.13 7.49
N ARG A 365 22.49 25.80 6.38
CA ARG A 365 21.12 26.31 6.15
C ARG A 365 20.40 25.45 5.13
N ALA A 366 19.11 25.26 5.35
CA ALA A 366 18.21 24.56 4.46
C ALA A 366 17.62 25.51 3.41
N TYR A 367 17.65 25.12 2.13
CA TYR A 367 17.17 25.88 0.99
C TYR A 367 16.14 25.09 0.20
N LEU A 368 15.09 25.79 -0.24
CA LEU A 368 14.06 25.21 -1.10
C LEU A 368 14.47 25.25 -2.57
N PHE A 369 14.39 24.09 -3.21
CA PHE A 369 14.53 23.90 -4.64
C PHE A 369 13.24 23.32 -5.21
N PHE A 370 13.01 23.55 -6.51
CA PHE A 370 11.89 22.94 -7.21
C PHE A 370 12.28 22.47 -8.61
N LYS A 371 11.47 21.56 -9.17
CA LYS A 371 11.41 21.18 -10.58
C LYS A 371 9.98 21.40 -11.08
N ASN A 372 9.84 21.67 -12.38
CA ASN A 372 8.52 21.77 -13.03
C ASN A 372 8.62 21.35 -14.50
N CYS A 373 9.43 22.07 -15.27
CA CYS A 373 9.51 21.90 -16.74
C CYS A 373 10.70 21.14 -17.24
N LYS A 374 11.81 21.29 -16.52
CA LYS A 374 13.05 20.58 -16.80
C LYS A 374 13.35 19.74 -15.58
N ASP A 375 14.01 18.62 -15.82
CA ASP A 375 14.54 17.77 -14.76
C ASP A 375 15.85 18.35 -14.19
N GLU A 376 15.79 19.61 -13.78
CA GLU A 376 16.89 20.39 -13.22
C GLU A 376 16.39 21.11 -11.97
N TRP A 377 17.11 21.00 -10.86
CA TRP A 377 16.75 21.70 -9.63
C TRP A 377 16.97 23.19 -9.79
N ILE A 378 15.91 23.96 -9.54
CA ILE A 378 15.92 25.43 -9.55
C ILE A 378 15.90 25.91 -8.10
N ASN A 379 16.93 26.66 -7.69
CA ASN A 379 16.99 27.26 -6.36
C ASN A 379 15.98 28.42 -6.27
N THR A 380 15.08 28.38 -5.28
CA THR A 380 14.12 29.48 -5.05
C THR A 380 14.75 30.67 -4.32
N ASN A 381 15.97 30.50 -3.81
CA ASN A 381 16.66 31.37 -2.84
C ASN A 381 15.94 31.52 -1.48
N LEU A 382 14.84 30.80 -1.27
CA LEU A 382 14.18 30.72 0.02
C LEU A 382 14.97 29.78 0.92
N SER A 383 15.27 30.25 2.13
CA SER A 383 16.02 29.49 3.12
C SER A 383 15.32 29.50 4.46
N ALA A 384 15.57 28.48 5.27
CA ALA A 384 15.14 28.49 6.65
C ALA A 384 15.82 29.64 7.41
N GLY A 385 15.07 30.32 8.27
CA GLY A 385 15.59 31.39 9.13
C GLY A 385 16.50 30.93 10.27
N ARG A 386 17.01 29.68 10.24
CA ARG A 386 17.88 29.09 11.26
C ARG A 386 18.93 28.18 10.63
N GLU A 387 19.98 27.93 11.39
CA GLU A 387 21.04 26.97 11.06
C GLU A 387 20.77 25.61 11.71
N TYR A 388 21.27 24.56 11.06
CA TYR A 388 21.12 23.17 11.47
C TYR A 388 22.49 22.55 11.78
N CYS A 389 22.53 21.84 12.90
CA CYS A 389 23.67 21.07 13.35
C CYS A 389 23.20 19.66 13.68
N CYS A 390 23.74 18.69 12.96
CA CYS A 390 23.33 17.29 13.03
C CYS A 390 24.55 16.42 13.28
N LYS A 391 24.45 15.53 14.25
CA LYS A 391 25.45 14.53 14.57
C LYS A 391 24.77 13.18 14.80
N ASP A 392 25.23 12.14 14.11
CA ASP A 392 24.66 10.79 14.20
C ASP A 392 23.13 10.75 13.96
N GLY A 393 22.66 11.60 13.03
CA GLY A 393 21.25 11.73 12.67
C GLY A 393 20.36 12.45 13.71
N MET A 394 20.96 13.04 14.75
CA MET A 394 20.25 13.77 15.81
C MET A 394 20.63 15.27 15.81
N PRO A 395 19.68 16.17 16.08
CA PRO A 395 19.97 17.59 16.19
C PRO A 395 20.75 17.88 17.48
N TYR A 396 21.77 18.74 17.38
CA TYR A 396 22.46 19.32 18.53
C TYR A 396 22.52 20.84 18.40
N LYS A 397 22.90 21.50 19.50
CA LYS A 397 23.01 22.96 19.54
C LYS A 397 24.20 23.42 18.68
N CYS A 398 23.90 24.17 17.62
CA CYS A 398 24.83 25.11 17.00
C CYS A 398 25.15 26.26 17.97
#